data_AF-A0A443SWI9-F1
#
_entry.id   AF-A0A443SWI9-F1
#
_cell.length_a   1.000
_cell.length_b   1.000
_cell.length_c   1.000
_cell.angle_alpha   90.00
_cell.angle_beta   90.00
_cell.angle_gamma   90.00
#
_symmetry.space_group_name_H-M   'P 1'
#
loop_
_entity.id
_entity.type
_entity.pdbx_description
1 polymer ?
#
loop_
_entity_poly.entity_id
_entity_poly.type
_entity_poly.pdbx_seq_one_letter_code
_entity_poly.pdbx_strand_id
1 'polypeptide(L)'
;NGTPWSPALTVSTVLISIQSLMNEEPYHNEPGYEKNKKKDSSQQVKNYNDIIVHETLRVAVCGMLEGCYRDTKDLPISLRHRMEQKFKDNYDKYKEIANSKRSLNSNRMNDPFGNHGRGTFDFDAILNRMKTIYENFMVANPQPTVANNVNNPPNYDEDFDMNYDSDSENEEET
;
A
#
# COMPACT_ATOMS: atom_id res chain seq x y z
N ASN A 1 13.27 -15.22 -19.83
CA ASN A 1 13.20 -16.24 -18.75
C ASN A 1 13.77 -15.65 -17.48
N GLY A 2 12.98 -15.60 -16.41
CA GLY A 2 13.42 -15.12 -15.09
C GLY A 2 14.23 -16.18 -14.33
N THR A 3 14.80 -15.78 -13.19
CA THR A 3 15.56 -16.68 -12.30
C THR A 3 14.62 -17.72 -11.67
N PRO A 4 14.95 -19.02 -11.71
CA PRO A 4 14.10 -20.05 -11.11
C PRO A 4 14.12 -19.97 -9.57
N TRP A 5 13.13 -20.61 -8.94
CA TRP A 5 13.14 -20.79 -7.48
C TRP A 5 14.37 -21.59 -7.03
N SER A 6 14.97 -21.18 -5.92
CA SER A 6 16.07 -21.88 -5.25
C SER A 6 15.80 -21.91 -3.74
N PRO A 7 16.21 -22.97 -3.00
CA PRO A 7 16.09 -23.01 -1.54
C PRO A 7 16.80 -21.87 -0.81
N ALA A 8 17.73 -21.15 -1.48
CA ALA A 8 18.37 -19.96 -0.94
C ALA A 8 17.43 -18.73 -0.87
N LEU A 9 16.27 -18.77 -1.53
CA LEU A 9 15.30 -17.68 -1.50
C LEU A 9 14.47 -17.73 -0.22
N THR A 10 14.35 -16.58 0.43
CA THR A 10 13.54 -16.39 1.63
C THR A 10 12.27 -15.62 1.30
N VAL A 11 11.27 -15.66 2.19
CA VAL A 11 10.05 -14.83 2.08
C VAL A 11 10.43 -13.34 1.91
N SER A 12 11.45 -12.87 2.63
CA SER A 12 11.96 -11.50 2.50
C SER A 12 12.42 -11.20 1.07
N THR A 13 13.22 -12.08 0.46
CA THR A 13 13.69 -11.89 -0.93
C THR A 13 12.55 -11.90 -1.96
N VAL A 14 11.52 -12.72 -1.73
CA VAL A 14 10.32 -12.74 -2.57
C VAL A 14 9.54 -11.43 -2.44
N LEU A 15 9.31 -10.96 -1.21
CA LEU A 15 8.62 -9.69 -0.97
C LEU A 15 9.37 -8.49 -1.58
N ILE A 16 10.70 -8.47 -1.48
CA ILE A 16 11.54 -7.47 -2.13
C ILE A 16 11.39 -7.54 -3.66
N SER A 17 11.36 -8.75 -4.22
CA SER A 17 11.17 -8.93 -5.67
C SER A 17 9.83 -8.40 -6.13
N ILE A 18 8.74 -8.69 -5.41
CA ILE A 18 7.41 -8.12 -5.69
C ILE A 18 7.45 -6.60 -5.59
N GLN A 19 8.06 -6.04 -4.54
CA GLN A 19 8.17 -4.60 -4.36
C GLN A 19 8.96 -3.94 -5.50
N SER A 20 10.00 -4.59 -6.00
CA SER A 20 10.84 -4.04 -7.08
C SER A 20 10.11 -3.89 -8.42
N LEU A 21 9.02 -4.64 -8.64
CA LEU A 21 8.18 -4.50 -9.83
C LEU A 21 7.36 -3.19 -9.81
N MET A 22 7.09 -2.64 -8.64
CA MET A 22 6.34 -1.39 -8.45
C MET A 22 7.26 -0.16 -8.58
N ASN A 23 7.87 0.01 -9.75
CA ASN A 23 8.79 1.11 -10.05
C ASN A 23 8.08 2.35 -10.66
N GLU A 24 8.85 3.42 -10.94
CA GLU A 24 8.34 4.69 -11.47
C GLU A 24 7.83 4.61 -12.93
N GLU A 25 8.26 3.61 -13.70
CA GLU A 25 7.90 3.44 -15.11
C GLU A 25 7.50 1.97 -15.39
N PRO A 26 6.39 1.49 -14.78
CA PRO A 26 5.94 0.10 -14.90
C PRO A 26 5.61 -0.34 -16.33
N TYR A 27 5.46 0.61 -17.26
CA TYR A 27 5.34 0.35 -18.70
C TYR A 27 6.49 -0.53 -19.22
N HIS A 28 7.71 -0.32 -18.71
CA HIS A 28 8.89 -1.07 -19.15
C HIS A 28 8.99 -2.48 -18.55
N ASN A 29 8.07 -2.85 -17.65
CA ASN A 29 7.98 -4.23 -17.18
C ASN A 29 7.33 -5.15 -18.22
N GLU A 30 6.66 -4.58 -19.23
CA GLU A 30 6.00 -5.38 -20.27
C GLU A 30 7.02 -5.97 -21.25
N PRO A 31 6.84 -7.24 -21.67
CA PRO A 31 7.74 -7.91 -22.61
C PRO A 31 7.90 -7.12 -23.92
N GLY A 32 9.13 -6.82 -24.30
CA GLY A 32 9.46 -6.08 -25.52
C GLY A 32 9.51 -4.55 -25.37
N TYR A 33 9.24 -4.02 -24.17
CA TYR A 33 9.24 -2.58 -23.88
C TYR A 33 10.37 -2.16 -22.93
N GLU A 34 11.38 -3.01 -22.67
CA GLU A 34 12.32 -2.85 -21.57
C GLU A 34 13.43 -1.81 -21.82
N LYS A 35 13.87 -1.64 -23.08
CA LYS A 35 15.15 -0.97 -23.42
C LYS A 35 15.01 0.26 -24.33
N ASN A 36 13.79 0.62 -24.69
CA ASN A 36 13.54 1.55 -25.78
C ASN A 36 13.08 2.94 -25.31
N LYS A 37 13.58 3.46 -24.18
CA LYS A 37 13.25 4.82 -23.68
C LYS A 37 13.38 5.95 -24.72
N LYS A 38 14.19 5.76 -25.77
CA LYS A 38 14.35 6.70 -26.90
C LYS A 38 13.30 6.54 -28.01
N LYS A 39 12.68 5.37 -28.15
CA LYS A 39 11.66 5.04 -29.16
C LYS A 39 10.25 4.99 -28.59
N ASP A 40 10.11 4.65 -27.31
CA ASP A 40 8.85 4.69 -26.60
C ASP A 40 8.38 6.14 -26.52
N SER A 41 7.13 6.39 -26.90
CA SER A 41 6.58 7.73 -26.75
C SER A 41 6.47 8.03 -25.26
N SER A 42 7.08 9.14 -24.81
CA SER A 42 6.92 9.65 -23.45
C SER A 42 5.44 9.75 -23.04
N GLN A 43 4.55 9.92 -24.02
CA GLN A 43 3.11 9.94 -23.82
C GLN A 43 2.52 8.56 -23.45
N GLN A 44 3.00 7.46 -24.02
CA GLN A 44 2.49 6.11 -23.70
C GLN A 44 2.88 5.70 -22.28
N VAL A 45 4.15 5.94 -21.90
CA VAL A 45 4.64 5.73 -20.54
C VAL A 45 3.82 6.57 -19.55
N LYS A 46 3.62 7.86 -19.85
CA LYS A 46 2.80 8.74 -19.02
C LYS A 46 1.35 8.28 -18.91
N ASN A 47 0.70 7.89 -20.01
CA ASN A 47 -0.68 7.40 -20.00
C ASN A 47 -0.82 6.15 -19.12
N TYR A 48 0.12 5.21 -19.24
CA TYR A 48 0.13 4.02 -18.41
C TYR A 48 0.31 4.37 -16.93
N ASN A 49 1.26 5.25 -16.60
CA ASN A 49 1.47 5.73 -15.24
C ASN A 49 0.22 6.42 -14.66
N ASP A 50 -0.45 7.27 -15.45
CA ASP A 50 -1.68 7.94 -15.03
C ASP A 50 -2.79 6.92 -14.69
N ILE A 51 -2.93 5.86 -15.49
CA ILE A 51 -3.84 4.73 -15.23
C ILE A 51 -3.48 4.03 -13.92
N ILE A 52 -2.21 3.65 -13.74
CA ILE A 52 -1.75 2.95 -12.54
C ILE A 52 -1.97 3.80 -11.28
N VAL A 53 -1.68 5.10 -11.34
CA VAL A 53 -1.92 6.03 -10.22
C VAL A 53 -3.40 6.10 -9.87
N HIS A 54 -4.26 6.25 -10.88
CA HIS A 54 -5.70 6.29 -10.68
C HIS A 54 -6.20 5.00 -10.01
N GLU A 55 -5.83 3.84 -10.55
CA GLU A 55 -6.27 2.55 -10.03
C GLU A 55 -5.70 2.25 -8.64
N THR A 56 -4.47 2.67 -8.35
CA THR A 56 -3.86 2.57 -7.02
C THR A 56 -4.69 3.35 -6.00
N LEU A 57 -5.04 4.61 -6.27
CA LEU A 57 -5.85 5.40 -5.35
C LEU A 57 -7.29 4.84 -5.23
N ARG A 58 -7.89 4.41 -6.35
CA ARG A 58 -9.28 3.93 -6.39
C ARG A 58 -9.47 2.59 -5.69
N VAL A 59 -8.55 1.65 -5.91
CA VAL A 59 -8.64 0.25 -5.49
C VAL A 59 -7.76 0.01 -4.26
N ALA A 60 -6.44 0.21 -4.40
CA ALA A 60 -5.47 -0.16 -3.37
C ALA A 60 -5.50 0.76 -2.15
N VAL A 61 -6.02 1.99 -2.28
CA VAL A 61 -6.26 2.89 -1.14
C VAL A 61 -7.74 2.84 -0.75
N CYS A 62 -8.64 3.42 -1.56
CA CYS A 62 -10.04 3.57 -1.14
C CYS A 62 -10.74 2.22 -0.96
N GLY A 63 -10.66 1.34 -1.95
CA GLY A 63 -11.35 0.03 -1.90
C GLY A 63 -10.84 -0.88 -0.77
N MET A 64 -9.54 -0.82 -0.47
CA MET A 64 -8.96 -1.55 0.67
C MET A 64 -9.45 -1.04 2.02
N LEU A 65 -9.52 0.28 2.21
CA LEU A 65 -9.96 0.89 3.47
C LEU A 65 -11.47 0.76 3.69
N GLU A 66 -12.27 0.88 2.63
CA GLU A 66 -13.72 0.71 2.65
C GLU A 66 -14.14 -0.76 2.88
N GLY A 67 -13.24 -1.72 2.73
CA GLY A 67 -13.56 -3.13 2.89
C GLY A 67 -14.37 -3.70 1.72
N CYS A 68 -14.24 -3.12 0.53
CA CYS A 68 -15.06 -3.47 -0.64
C CYS A 68 -14.76 -4.86 -1.23
N TYR A 69 -13.63 -5.47 -0.88
CA TYR A 69 -13.19 -6.75 -1.43
C TYR A 69 -13.37 -7.88 -0.43
N ARG A 70 -13.68 -9.09 -0.90
CA ARG A 70 -13.87 -10.25 -0.01
C ARG A 70 -12.69 -10.42 0.94
N ASP A 71 -11.48 -10.33 0.41
CA ASP A 71 -10.23 -10.54 1.16
C ASP A 71 -9.93 -9.41 2.17
N THR A 72 -10.54 -8.24 2.01
CA THR A 72 -10.40 -7.14 2.99
C THR A 72 -11.23 -7.36 4.26
N LYS A 73 -12.21 -8.27 4.23
CA LYS A 73 -12.97 -8.68 5.42
C LYS A 73 -12.13 -9.56 6.34
N ASP A 74 -11.25 -10.36 5.76
CA ASP A 74 -10.40 -11.32 6.47
C ASP A 74 -8.98 -10.77 6.74
N LEU A 75 -8.75 -9.48 6.47
CA LEU A 75 -7.45 -8.85 6.70
C LEU A 75 -7.15 -8.85 8.22
N PRO A 76 -5.99 -9.38 8.65
CA PRO A 76 -5.60 -9.35 10.06
C PRO A 76 -5.69 -7.95 10.65
N ILE A 77 -6.25 -7.84 11.85
CA ILE A 77 -6.52 -6.54 12.53
C ILE A 77 -5.24 -5.70 12.63
N SER A 78 -4.09 -6.32 12.90
CA SER A 78 -2.80 -5.63 12.98
C SER A 78 -2.38 -5.00 11.65
N LEU A 79 -2.64 -5.66 10.51
CA LEU A 79 -2.38 -5.11 9.18
C LEU A 79 -3.38 -4.02 8.82
N ARG A 80 -4.66 -4.19 9.17
CA ARG A 80 -5.68 -3.15 9.02
C ARG A 80 -5.28 -1.87 9.77
N HIS A 81 -4.86 -2.00 11.03
CA HIS A 81 -4.44 -0.85 11.81
C HIS A 81 -3.23 -0.12 11.20
N ARG A 82 -2.22 -0.88 10.75
CA ARG A 82 -1.06 -0.30 10.04
C ARG A 82 -1.47 0.41 8.76
N MET A 83 -2.41 -0.15 8.00
CA MET A 83 -2.95 0.46 6.78
C MET A 83 -3.68 1.77 7.08
N GLU A 84 -4.52 1.80 8.12
CA GLU A 84 -5.24 3.00 8.55
C GLU A 84 -4.30 4.11 9.04
N GLN A 85 -3.27 3.75 9.82
CA GLN A 85 -2.22 4.68 10.24
C GLN A 85 -1.48 5.26 9.02
N LYS A 86 -1.00 4.39 8.11
CA LYS A 86 -0.30 4.84 6.90
C LYS A 86 -1.16 5.70 6.00
N PHE A 87 -2.46 5.43 5.92
CA PHE A 87 -3.39 6.29 5.20
C PHE A 87 -3.46 7.69 5.81
N LYS A 88 -3.57 7.81 7.14
CA LYS A 88 -3.58 9.11 7.83
C LYS A 88 -2.28 9.88 7.59
N ASP A 89 -1.14 9.21 7.72
CA ASP A 89 0.20 9.81 7.53
C ASP A 89 0.40 10.35 6.10
N ASN A 90 -0.24 9.73 5.10
CA ASN A 90 -0.06 10.05 3.68
C ASN A 90 -1.27 10.74 3.04
N TYR A 91 -2.29 11.10 3.84
CA TYR A 91 -3.56 11.62 3.32
C TYR A 91 -3.38 12.87 2.45
N ASP A 92 -2.56 13.82 2.90
CA ASP A 92 -2.29 15.04 2.15
C ASP A 92 -1.57 14.77 0.83
N LYS A 93 -0.60 13.83 0.83
CA LYS A 93 0.09 13.38 -0.38
C LYS A 93 -0.88 12.76 -1.39
N TYR A 94 -1.80 11.90 -0.94
CA TYR A 94 -2.79 11.31 -1.84
C TYR A 94 -3.73 12.36 -2.44
N LYS A 95 -4.17 13.33 -1.63
CA LYS A 95 -4.97 14.47 -2.14
C LYS A 95 -4.20 15.28 -3.16
N GLU A 96 -2.93 15.61 -2.90
CA GLU A 96 -2.11 16.38 -3.82
C GLU A 96 -1.95 15.67 -5.17
N ILE A 97 -1.63 14.37 -5.14
CA ILE A 97 -1.52 13.53 -6.35
C ILE A 97 -2.85 13.54 -7.13
N ALA A 98 -3.97 13.27 -6.46
CA ALA A 98 -5.28 13.27 -7.11
C ALA A 98 -5.64 14.65 -7.69
N ASN A 99 -5.39 15.74 -6.94
CA ASN A 99 -5.63 17.11 -7.38
C ASN A 99 -4.81 17.47 -8.63
N SER A 100 -3.54 17.07 -8.68
CA SER A 100 -2.65 17.33 -9.82
C SER A 100 -3.13 16.67 -11.13
N LYS A 101 -3.97 15.64 -11.05
CA LYS A 101 -4.49 14.86 -12.19
C LYS A 101 -5.98 15.08 -12.47
N ARG A 102 -6.66 16.00 -11.78
CA ARG A 102 -8.09 16.30 -11.99
C ARG A 102 -8.44 16.72 -13.42
N SER A 103 -7.51 17.33 -14.14
CA SER A 103 -7.69 17.68 -15.56
C SER A 103 -7.94 16.48 -16.47
N LEU A 104 -7.67 15.25 -15.99
CA LEU A 104 -7.93 14.02 -16.70
C LEU A 104 -9.35 13.48 -16.48
N ASN A 105 -10.15 14.05 -15.56
CA ASN A 105 -11.49 13.54 -15.26
C ASN A 105 -12.35 13.41 -16.52
N SER A 106 -13.15 12.34 -16.58
CA SER A 106 -13.97 11.94 -17.73
C SER A 106 -13.20 11.55 -19.00
N ASN A 107 -11.88 11.74 -19.07
CA ASN A 107 -11.09 11.22 -20.18
C ASN A 107 -11.02 9.70 -20.11
N ARG A 108 -11.06 9.05 -21.28
CA ARG A 108 -10.88 7.60 -21.36
C ARG A 108 -9.47 7.20 -20.98
N MET A 109 -9.36 6.15 -20.17
CA MET A 109 -8.09 5.50 -19.87
C MET A 109 -7.60 4.76 -21.11
N ASN A 110 -6.61 5.34 -21.80
CA ASN A 110 -6.01 4.75 -22.99
C ASN A 110 -4.82 3.86 -22.59
N ASP A 111 -5.09 2.58 -22.38
CA ASP A 111 -4.07 1.56 -22.09
C ASP A 111 -3.28 1.25 -23.38
N PRO A 112 -1.96 1.52 -23.42
CA PRO A 112 -1.13 1.26 -24.60
C PRO A 112 -1.03 -0.22 -24.98
N PHE A 113 -1.41 -1.14 -24.09
CA PHE A 113 -1.34 -2.59 -24.30
C PHE A 113 -2.69 -3.24 -24.65
N GLY A 114 -3.69 -2.44 -25.03
CA GLY A 114 -4.92 -2.95 -25.67
C GLY A 114 -6.06 -3.35 -24.73
N ASN A 115 -6.01 -3.01 -23.44
CA ASN A 115 -7.17 -3.17 -22.56
C ASN A 115 -8.19 -2.06 -22.81
N HIS A 116 -9.03 -2.23 -23.83
CA HIS A 116 -10.03 -1.23 -24.26
C HIS A 116 -11.20 -1.00 -23.28
N GLY A 117 -11.15 -1.57 -22.06
CA GLY A 117 -12.27 -1.63 -21.11
C GLY A 117 -12.05 -0.97 -19.75
N ARG A 118 -10.93 -0.25 -19.51
CA ARG A 118 -10.64 0.31 -18.17
C ARG A 118 -11.60 1.41 -17.70
N GLY A 119 -12.33 2.04 -18.62
CA GLY A 119 -13.28 3.11 -18.31
C GLY A 119 -12.66 4.51 -18.43
N THR A 120 -13.10 5.43 -17.58
CA THR A 120 -12.65 6.84 -17.56
C THR A 120 -12.02 7.18 -16.22
N PHE A 121 -11.14 8.18 -16.21
CA PHE A 121 -10.62 8.74 -14.97
C PHE A 121 -11.72 9.46 -14.18
N ASP A 122 -11.74 9.27 -12.86
CA ASP A 122 -12.63 9.97 -11.93
C ASP A 122 -11.90 10.27 -10.61
N PHE A 123 -10.95 11.21 -10.66
CA PHE A 123 -10.23 11.68 -9.47
C PHE A 123 -11.13 12.46 -8.50
N ASP A 124 -12.25 13.02 -8.97
CA ASP A 124 -13.21 13.71 -8.10
C ASP A 124 -13.94 12.72 -7.19
N ALA A 125 -14.41 11.59 -7.73
CA ALA A 125 -14.99 10.53 -6.92
C ALA A 125 -13.96 9.94 -5.95
N ILE A 126 -12.70 9.76 -6.37
CA ILE A 126 -11.61 9.29 -5.49
C ILE A 126 -11.37 10.27 -4.35
N LEU A 127 -11.29 11.58 -4.61
CA LEU A 127 -11.12 12.62 -3.58
C LEU A 127 -12.28 12.60 -2.57
N ASN A 128 -13.51 12.48 -3.05
CA ASN A 128 -14.68 12.39 -2.19
C ASN A 128 -14.64 11.14 -1.30
N ARG A 129 -14.29 9.98 -1.87
CA ARG A 129 -14.13 8.72 -1.11
C ARG A 129 -13.05 8.83 -0.05
N MET A 130 -11.85 9.31 -0.40
CA MET A 130 -10.76 9.51 0.55
C MET A 130 -11.16 10.46 1.69
N LYS A 131 -11.89 11.53 1.38
CA LYS A 131 -12.41 12.46 2.40
C LYS A 131 -13.36 11.76 3.36
N THR A 132 -14.35 11.04 2.85
CA THR A 132 -15.30 10.28 3.69
C THR A 132 -14.58 9.26 4.58
N ILE A 133 -13.61 8.53 4.03
CA ILE A 133 -12.79 7.57 4.80
C ILE A 133 -12.02 8.28 5.92
N TYR A 134 -11.38 9.42 5.62
CA TYR A 134 -10.62 10.18 6.58
C TYR A 134 -11.49 10.74 7.72
N GLU A 135 -12.64 11.32 7.38
CA GLU A 135 -13.63 11.82 8.35
C GLU A 135 -14.13 10.70 9.26
N ASN A 136 -14.45 9.52 8.71
CA ASN A 136 -14.86 8.36 9.50
C ASN A 136 -13.79 7.96 10.53
N PHE A 137 -12.50 8.02 10.16
CA PHE A 137 -11.41 7.72 11.09
C PHE A 137 -11.12 8.81 12.12
N MET A 138 -11.56 10.05 11.88
CA MET A 138 -11.48 11.14 12.86
C MET A 138 -12.64 11.07 13.87
N VAL A 139 -13.85 10.75 13.39
CA VAL A 139 -15.04 10.62 14.25
C VAL A 139 -14.98 9.36 15.12
N ALA A 140 -14.41 8.26 14.63
CA ALA A 140 -14.21 7.04 15.41
C ALA A 140 -13.15 7.16 16.54
N ASN A 141 -12.39 8.26 16.57
CA ASN A 141 -11.49 8.62 17.66
C ASN A 141 -11.97 9.91 18.34
N PRO A 142 -13.05 9.90 19.14
CA PRO A 142 -13.31 11.03 20.02
C PRO A 142 -12.13 11.17 20.98
N GLN A 143 -11.48 12.33 20.97
CA GLN A 143 -10.58 12.75 22.03
C GLN A 143 -11.28 12.50 23.38
N PRO A 144 -10.64 11.85 24.36
CA PRO A 144 -11.25 11.70 25.67
C PRO A 144 -11.50 13.09 26.24
N THR A 145 -12.77 13.49 26.29
CA THR A 145 -13.21 14.63 27.09
C THR A 145 -12.80 14.34 28.51
N VAL A 146 -11.93 15.20 29.04
CA VAL A 146 -11.36 15.13 30.39
C VAL A 146 -12.49 15.07 31.41
N ALA A 147 -12.88 13.86 31.80
CA ALA A 147 -13.60 13.61 33.02
C ALA A 147 -12.57 13.18 34.06
N ASN A 148 -12.16 14.13 34.89
CA ASN A 148 -11.41 13.85 36.11
C ASN A 148 -12.19 12.81 36.92
N ASN A 149 -11.72 11.57 36.91
CA ASN A 149 -12.08 10.62 37.94
C ASN A 149 -10.81 9.88 38.36
N VAL A 150 -10.36 10.23 39.57
CA VAL A 150 -9.25 9.61 40.27
C VAL A 150 -9.57 8.13 40.43
N ASN A 151 -8.80 7.25 39.79
CA ASN A 151 -8.50 5.89 40.25
C ASN A 151 -7.43 5.30 39.31
N ASN A 152 -6.19 5.35 39.76
CA ASN A 152 -5.03 4.79 39.07
C ASN A 152 -5.06 3.25 39.20
N PRO A 153 -5.12 2.46 38.11
CA PRO A 153 -4.84 1.03 38.16
C PRO A 153 -3.32 0.79 38.13
N PRO A 154 -2.84 -0.35 38.65
CA PRO A 154 -1.43 -0.59 38.92
C PRO A 154 -0.60 -0.66 37.63
N ASN A 155 0.62 -0.14 37.75
CA ASN A 155 1.69 -0.18 36.77
C ASN A 155 2.08 -1.64 36.47
N TYR A 156 1.83 -2.11 35.24
CA TYR A 156 2.35 -3.37 34.74
C TYR A 156 3.55 -3.08 33.83
N ASP A 157 4.63 -2.60 34.44
CA ASP A 157 5.98 -2.65 33.88
C ASP A 157 6.92 -3.10 35.00
N GLU A 158 7.81 -4.03 34.65
CA GLU A 158 8.72 -4.84 35.50
C GLU A 158 8.19 -6.21 35.90
N ASP A 159 8.25 -7.17 34.95
CA ASP A 159 8.67 -8.58 35.19
C ASP A 159 8.67 -9.37 33.85
N PHE A 160 9.38 -8.86 32.83
CA PHE A 160 9.78 -9.68 31.68
C PHE A 160 11.16 -10.27 31.97
N ASP A 161 11.17 -11.36 32.75
CA ASP A 161 12.37 -12.11 33.05
C ASP A 161 12.81 -12.90 31.80
N MET A 162 13.82 -12.38 31.10
CA MET A 162 14.52 -13.08 30.03
C MET A 162 15.47 -14.12 30.63
N ASN A 163 14.95 -15.30 30.97
CA ASN A 163 15.81 -16.47 31.10
C ASN A 163 16.12 -17.02 29.71
N TYR A 164 17.27 -16.57 29.22
CA TYR A 164 18.01 -17.12 28.10
C TYR A 164 18.62 -18.45 28.57
N ASP A 165 17.98 -19.58 28.29
CA ASP A 165 18.63 -20.87 28.46
C ASP A 165 19.79 -20.96 27.45
N SER A 166 20.98 -20.74 27.98
CA SER A 166 22.26 -21.00 27.36
C SER A 166 22.53 -22.50 27.46
N ASP A 167 22.07 -23.27 26.49
CA ASP A 167 22.61 -24.62 26.29
C ASP A 167 24.01 -24.51 25.69
N SER A 168 24.97 -24.41 26.61
CA SER A 168 26.35 -24.84 26.43
C SER A 168 26.44 -26.30 26.85
N GLU A 169 26.52 -27.22 25.89
CA GLU A 169 27.06 -28.56 26.13
C GLU A 169 28.22 -28.85 25.17
N ASN A 170 29.40 -28.73 25.78
CA ASN A 170 30.54 -29.65 25.76
C ASN A 170 31.12 -30.16 24.43
N GLU A 171 32.38 -29.76 24.28
CA GLU A 171 33.48 -30.51 23.67
C GLU A 171 33.44 -32.00 24.07
N GLU A 172 33.53 -32.90 23.08
CA GLU A 172 34.27 -34.15 23.23
C GLU A 172 35.29 -34.23 22.09
N GLU A 173 36.56 -34.19 22.47
CA GLU A 173 37.70 -34.68 21.69
C GLU A 173 37.49 -36.16 21.33
N THR A 174 37.68 -36.53 20.07
CA THR A 174 38.62 -37.58 19.60
C THR A 174 38.71 -37.60 18.08
#